data_AF-A0A6L9S8P2-F1
#
_entry.id   AF-A0A6L9S8P2-F1
#
_cell.length_a   1.000
_cell.length_b   1.000
_cell.length_c   1.000
_cell.angle_alpha   90.00
_cell.angle_beta   90.00
_cell.angle_gamma   90.00
#
_symmetry.space_group_name_H-M   'P 1'
#
loop_
_entity.id
_entity.type
_entity.pdbx_description
1 polymer ?
#
loop_
_entity_poly.entity_id
_entity_poly.type
_entity_poly.pdbx_seq_one_letter_code
_entity_poly.pdbx_strand_id
1 'polypeptide(L)'
;MASRNNGRQEPARTTPARTALRTASSTVAAAGLILAGCSGGDGGGGDGSGDGRVSILVTKHALTGPVEEMGWVTDLEELADVTIEWEEVSSDWDQKKSTMLAAGDVPDLIVGTNAITDSDLATFGTLFEDLSDDLAAMPNVEAMFAENPELESMATQTGGEVYAIGGYRRFWPETVTHQYINQQWLDEVGLDVPTTWDELFDVLVAFKEQDANGNGDPNDEIPMDWSPVGTDGFGYFQPSVLLGSLGLPISSGGGQGYFLEDGEVGNFLVDERYREVIEFLRRCYAEGLISEDVMTQDYSAYQSVGRGDGDTARVGFSWGWTASDRFGAQLAEQYVATAPLLAEAGQSEPVTWTYDGYGENYPANQIVMSANAGDKEAALRVVDAFYEQDISLQVLWGEFGENIEKVSDTEYEVLPPADGTTDPSTWKWTTTIADLGPMWIRDDIDVTLPTDLQEARDDTEPLQEALDNMDLEQDVYPSQFIQFSQEDQNTLALNDTNILNITQTKFAEWITSGGVEDEWDSYVSQVEGSGLGDNIEIHQRYYDEYMADQG
;
A
#
# COMPACT_ATOMS: atom_id res chain seq x y z
N MET A 1 66.19 -4.11 -49.18
CA MET A 1 67.13 -5.08 -48.55
C MET A 1 66.41 -5.58 -47.29
N ALA A 2 65.65 -6.67 -47.36
CA ALA A 2 66.08 -8.08 -47.27
C ALA A 2 66.65 -8.41 -45.88
N SER A 3 66.33 -9.50 -45.19
CA SER A 3 65.44 -10.66 -45.37
C SER A 3 65.71 -11.63 -44.18
N ARG A 4 64.82 -12.62 -44.00
CA ARG A 4 64.94 -13.92 -43.26
C ARG A 4 64.38 -13.89 -41.83
N ASN A 5 63.23 -14.49 -41.51
CA ASN A 5 62.62 -15.80 -41.86
C ASN A 5 63.53 -16.98 -41.48
N ASN A 6 63.13 -17.84 -40.52
CA ASN A 6 62.45 -19.10 -40.83
C ASN A 6 62.20 -19.95 -39.57
N GLY A 7 61.08 -20.68 -39.58
CA GLY A 7 60.75 -21.71 -38.58
C GLY A 7 59.39 -22.35 -38.82
N ARG A 8 59.11 -22.79 -40.05
CA ARG A 8 57.88 -23.51 -40.45
C ARG A 8 58.22 -25.01 -40.62
N GLN A 9 57.33 -25.91 -40.20
CA GLN A 9 56.82 -27.00 -41.04
C GLN A 9 55.59 -27.71 -40.41
N GLU A 10 54.46 -27.65 -41.13
CA GLU A 10 53.29 -28.54 -41.01
C GLU A 10 53.61 -29.94 -41.59
N PRO A 11 52.71 -30.95 -41.46
CA PRO A 11 51.61 -31.12 -42.43
C PRO A 11 50.29 -31.54 -41.73
N ALA A 12 49.08 -31.54 -42.28
CA ALA A 12 48.59 -31.54 -43.65
C ALA A 12 47.15 -30.99 -43.72
N ARG A 13 46.81 -30.42 -44.88
CA ARG A 13 45.45 -30.05 -45.32
C ARG A 13 44.62 -31.29 -45.67
N THR A 14 43.30 -31.20 -45.48
CA THR A 14 42.27 -31.36 -46.53
C THR A 14 40.88 -30.97 -45.99
N THR A 15 40.28 -29.91 -46.55
CA THR A 15 38.82 -29.65 -46.61
C THR A 15 38.33 -30.07 -48.01
N PRO A 16 37.05 -29.93 -48.43
CA PRO A 16 35.74 -29.99 -47.75
C PRO A 16 34.77 -30.97 -48.46
N ALA A 17 33.60 -31.24 -47.88
CA ALA A 17 32.44 -31.70 -48.66
C ALA A 17 31.18 -30.93 -48.23
N ARG A 18 30.73 -30.07 -49.15
CA ARG A 18 29.42 -29.42 -49.16
C ARG A 18 28.34 -30.47 -49.43
N THR A 19 27.28 -30.49 -48.64
CA THR A 19 26.02 -31.14 -49.03
C THR A 19 24.96 -30.05 -49.16
N ALA A 20 24.30 -30.10 -50.32
CA ALA A 20 23.47 -29.06 -50.89
C ALA A 20 22.13 -28.90 -50.16
N LEU A 21 21.73 -27.65 -49.96
CA LEU A 21 20.33 -27.26 -49.80
C LEU A 21 19.54 -27.74 -51.03
N ARG A 22 18.47 -28.49 -50.79
CA ARG A 22 17.36 -28.65 -51.72
C ARG A 22 16.09 -28.13 -51.07
N THR A 23 15.61 -27.05 -51.66
CA THR A 23 14.24 -26.54 -51.63
C THR A 23 13.23 -27.68 -51.88
N ALA A 24 12.22 -27.76 -51.01
CA ALA A 24 10.97 -28.46 -51.30
C ALA A 24 9.81 -27.55 -50.87
N SER A 25 9.13 -27.00 -51.88
CA SER A 25 7.81 -26.38 -51.78
C SER A 25 6.76 -27.42 -51.37
N SER A 26 5.86 -27.07 -50.47
CA SER A 26 4.55 -27.71 -50.32
C SER A 26 3.60 -26.73 -49.64
N THR A 27 2.87 -25.94 -50.42
CA THR A 27 1.45 -26.13 -50.77
C THR A 27 0.50 -25.62 -49.68
N VAL A 28 0.02 -24.39 -49.90
CA VAL A 28 -1.17 -23.81 -49.26
C VAL A 28 -2.38 -24.68 -49.61
N ALA A 29 -3.07 -25.18 -48.59
CA ALA A 29 -4.41 -25.75 -48.71
C ALA A 29 -5.35 -24.90 -47.86
N ALA A 30 -6.12 -24.04 -48.53
CA ALA A 30 -7.28 -23.38 -47.99
C ALA A 30 -8.44 -24.38 -47.88
N ALA A 31 -9.01 -24.50 -46.68
CA ALA A 31 -10.32 -25.07 -46.39
C ALA A 31 -10.65 -24.64 -44.95
N GLY A 32 -11.75 -24.00 -44.60
CA GLY A 32 -12.91 -23.52 -45.32
C GLY A 32 -13.81 -22.97 -44.22
N LEU A 33 -14.22 -21.71 -44.32
CA LEU A 33 -15.26 -21.12 -43.49
C LEU A 33 -16.51 -22.00 -43.53
N ILE A 34 -16.99 -22.43 -42.37
CA ILE A 34 -18.40 -22.73 -42.18
C ILE A 34 -18.92 -21.74 -41.14
N LEU A 35 -19.37 -20.61 -41.65
CA LEU A 35 -20.48 -19.86 -41.08
C LEU A 35 -21.70 -20.79 -41.02
N ALA A 36 -22.16 -21.10 -39.82
CA ALA A 36 -23.52 -21.57 -39.58
C ALA A 36 -24.27 -20.49 -38.81
N GLY A 37 -24.64 -19.43 -39.53
CA GLY A 37 -25.78 -18.61 -39.16
C GLY A 37 -27.06 -19.22 -39.73
N CYS A 38 -28.03 -19.47 -38.88
CA CYS A 38 -29.47 -19.52 -39.17
C CYS A 38 -30.15 -19.01 -37.90
N SER A 39 -30.55 -17.73 -37.86
CA SER A 39 -31.87 -17.21 -38.28
C SER A 39 -32.80 -17.11 -37.07
N GLY A 40 -33.12 -15.87 -36.69
CA GLY A 40 -33.89 -15.55 -35.50
C GLY A 40 -35.42 -15.70 -35.60
N GLY A 41 -36.03 -15.41 -34.44
CA GLY A 41 -37.47 -15.24 -34.17
C GLY A 41 -38.08 -16.53 -33.62
N ASP A 42 -38.49 -16.64 -32.35
CA ASP A 42 -39.48 -15.83 -31.65
C ASP A 42 -39.50 -16.23 -30.16
N GLY A 43 -40.06 -15.36 -29.32
CA GLY A 43 -39.87 -15.36 -27.87
C GLY A 43 -40.43 -16.55 -27.08
N GLY A 44 -39.80 -16.75 -25.94
CA GLY A 44 -40.30 -17.55 -24.83
C GLY A 44 -39.49 -17.21 -23.59
N GLY A 45 -40.09 -16.46 -22.66
CA GLY A 45 -39.54 -16.31 -21.32
C GLY A 45 -39.38 -17.68 -20.66
N GLY A 46 -38.21 -17.91 -20.08
CA GLY A 46 -37.90 -19.06 -19.26
C GLY A 46 -37.29 -18.57 -17.96
N ASP A 47 -37.98 -18.86 -16.86
CA ASP A 47 -37.49 -18.75 -15.49
C ASP A 47 -36.15 -19.49 -15.31
N GLY A 48 -35.22 -18.81 -14.64
CA GLY A 48 -34.48 -19.28 -13.45
C GLY A 48 -33.89 -20.68 -13.44
N SER A 49 -32.60 -20.75 -13.77
CA SER A 49 -31.55 -21.57 -13.12
C SER A 49 -30.29 -21.39 -13.95
N GLY A 50 -29.35 -20.52 -13.54
CA GLY A 50 -28.03 -20.44 -14.16
C GLY A 50 -27.26 -21.75 -13.95
N ASP A 51 -26.24 -21.99 -14.78
CA ASP A 51 -25.38 -23.20 -14.74
C ASP A 51 -24.43 -23.21 -13.52
N GLY A 52 -24.68 -22.37 -12.49
CA GLY A 52 -23.82 -22.20 -11.33
C GLY A 52 -22.44 -21.62 -11.65
N ARG A 53 -22.27 -20.91 -12.77
CA ARG A 53 -21.00 -20.28 -13.17
C ARG A 53 -20.97 -18.80 -12.84
N VAL A 54 -19.87 -18.34 -12.26
CA VAL A 54 -19.62 -16.91 -11.95
C VAL A 54 -18.24 -16.52 -12.48
N SER A 55 -18.17 -15.44 -13.26
CA SER A 55 -16.90 -14.87 -13.75
C SER A 55 -16.38 -13.83 -12.76
N ILE A 56 -15.11 -13.95 -12.36
CA ILE A 56 -14.47 -13.01 -11.42
C ILE A 56 -13.20 -12.47 -12.04
N LEU A 57 -13.11 -11.14 -12.18
CA LEU A 57 -11.82 -10.50 -12.41
C LEU A 57 -11.19 -10.16 -11.07
N VAL A 58 -9.94 -10.58 -10.86
CA VAL A 58 -9.19 -10.30 -9.64
C VAL A 58 -7.92 -9.52 -9.96
N THR A 59 -7.74 -8.38 -9.29
CA THR A 59 -6.44 -7.70 -9.27
C THR A 59 -5.57 -8.31 -8.16
N LYS A 60 -4.34 -8.67 -8.48
CA LYS A 60 -3.44 -9.37 -7.55
C LYS A 60 -2.02 -8.85 -7.61
N HIS A 61 -1.22 -9.16 -6.60
CA HIS A 61 0.20 -8.81 -6.61
C HIS A 61 0.98 -9.62 -7.67
N ALA A 62 2.07 -9.05 -8.19
CA ALA A 62 2.87 -9.69 -9.26
C ALA A 62 3.56 -10.99 -8.81
N LEU A 63 3.77 -11.17 -7.50
CA LEU A 63 4.33 -12.40 -6.91
C LEU A 63 3.28 -13.50 -6.70
N THR A 64 1.99 -13.15 -6.70
CA THR A 64 0.91 -14.08 -6.42
C THR A 64 0.83 -15.15 -7.50
N GLY A 65 0.77 -16.42 -7.08
CA GLY A 65 0.53 -17.56 -7.99
C GLY A 65 -0.82 -17.49 -8.72
N PRO A 66 -1.11 -18.45 -9.63
CA PRO A 66 -2.45 -18.55 -10.23
C PRO A 66 -3.51 -18.72 -9.14
N VAL A 67 -4.54 -17.87 -9.15
CA VAL A 67 -5.58 -17.87 -8.09
C VAL A 67 -6.35 -19.18 -8.12
N GLU A 68 -6.67 -19.70 -9.31
CA GLU A 68 -7.38 -20.97 -9.49
C GLU A 68 -6.68 -22.20 -8.89
N GLU A 69 -5.38 -22.11 -8.58
CA GLU A 69 -4.59 -23.20 -7.98
C GLU A 69 -4.54 -23.13 -6.44
N MET A 70 -5.07 -22.08 -5.82
CA MET A 70 -5.04 -21.90 -4.36
C MET A 70 -6.15 -22.73 -3.68
N GLY A 71 -5.84 -23.42 -2.58
CA GLY A 71 -6.79 -24.32 -1.91
C GLY A 71 -8.05 -23.62 -1.41
N TRP A 72 -7.95 -22.37 -0.97
CA TRP A 72 -9.10 -21.58 -0.52
C TRP A 72 -10.13 -21.32 -1.61
N VAL A 73 -9.75 -21.37 -2.90
CA VAL A 73 -10.71 -21.23 -4.01
C VAL A 73 -11.68 -22.41 -4.04
N THR A 74 -11.20 -23.63 -3.75
CA THR A 74 -12.09 -24.80 -3.69
C THR A 74 -13.10 -24.67 -2.56
N ASP A 75 -12.65 -24.23 -1.38
CA ASP A 75 -13.54 -24.01 -0.24
C ASP A 75 -14.58 -22.92 -0.53
N LEU A 76 -14.18 -21.83 -1.20
CA LEU A 76 -15.08 -20.76 -1.64
C LEU A 76 -16.14 -21.27 -2.64
N GLU A 77 -15.74 -22.03 -3.66
CA GLU A 77 -16.64 -22.61 -4.66
C GLU A 77 -17.65 -23.58 -4.03
N GLU A 78 -17.19 -24.44 -3.11
CA GLU A 78 -18.05 -25.39 -2.39
C GLU A 78 -19.05 -24.68 -1.47
N LEU A 79 -18.63 -23.63 -0.77
CA LEU A 79 -19.49 -22.84 0.11
C LEU A 79 -20.57 -22.09 -0.68
N ALA A 80 -20.21 -21.50 -1.81
CA ALA A 80 -21.14 -20.75 -2.66
C ALA A 80 -21.96 -21.63 -3.63
N ASP A 81 -21.65 -22.92 -3.76
CA ASP A 81 -22.25 -23.87 -4.72
C ASP A 81 -22.16 -23.32 -6.16
N VAL A 82 -20.95 -22.99 -6.59
CA VAL A 82 -20.64 -22.43 -7.91
C VAL A 82 -19.37 -23.02 -8.53
N THR A 83 -19.13 -22.72 -9.79
CA THR A 83 -17.82 -22.79 -10.44
C THR A 83 -17.42 -21.37 -10.82
N ILE A 84 -16.20 -20.96 -10.46
CA ILE A 84 -15.67 -19.63 -10.70
C ILE A 84 -14.75 -19.67 -11.93
N GLU A 85 -14.93 -18.70 -12.83
CA GLU A 85 -14.04 -18.46 -13.95
C GLU A 85 -13.19 -17.22 -13.65
N TRP A 86 -11.92 -17.43 -13.31
CA TRP A 86 -11.01 -16.36 -12.91
C TRP A 86 -10.36 -15.64 -14.09
N GLU A 87 -10.39 -14.31 -14.05
CA GLU A 87 -9.62 -13.42 -14.90
C GLU A 87 -8.62 -12.64 -14.03
N GLU A 88 -7.34 -13.02 -14.07
CA GLU A 88 -6.32 -12.44 -13.20
C GLU A 88 -5.61 -11.24 -13.85
N VAL A 89 -5.37 -10.19 -13.06
CA VAL A 89 -4.62 -8.98 -13.47
C VAL A 89 -3.57 -8.64 -12.43
N SER A 90 -2.30 -8.68 -12.82
CA SER A 90 -1.18 -8.33 -11.94
C SER A 90 -0.42 -7.07 -12.36
N SER A 91 -0.73 -6.50 -13.52
CA SER A 91 -0.15 -5.26 -14.04
C SER A 91 -1.12 -4.56 -14.98
N ASP A 92 -0.87 -3.28 -15.25
CA ASP A 92 -1.61 -2.49 -16.25
C ASP A 92 -3.12 -2.40 -15.99
N TRP A 93 -3.53 -2.53 -14.71
CA TRP A 93 -4.94 -2.52 -14.31
C TRP A 93 -5.66 -1.27 -14.78
N ASP A 94 -5.10 -0.07 -14.58
CA ASP A 94 -5.76 1.19 -14.96
C ASP A 94 -6.10 1.27 -16.45
N GLN A 95 -5.21 0.77 -17.32
CA GLN A 95 -5.46 0.72 -18.76
C GLN A 95 -6.58 -0.26 -19.10
N LYS A 96 -6.58 -1.43 -18.45
CA LYS A 96 -7.60 -2.46 -18.64
C LYS A 96 -8.96 -1.98 -18.12
N LYS A 97 -9.01 -1.47 -16.89
CA LYS A 97 -10.18 -0.86 -16.23
C LYS A 97 -10.81 0.19 -17.13
N SER A 98 -10.03 1.17 -17.59
CA SER A 98 -10.51 2.25 -18.46
C SER A 98 -11.18 1.72 -19.73
N THR A 99 -10.61 0.67 -20.34
CA THR A 99 -11.16 0.06 -21.56
C THR A 99 -12.43 -0.73 -21.27
N MET A 100 -12.43 -1.51 -20.19
CA MET A 100 -13.53 -2.36 -19.75
C MET A 100 -14.76 -1.53 -19.38
N LEU A 101 -14.59 -0.50 -18.54
CA LEU A 101 -15.67 0.41 -18.13
C LEU A 101 -16.25 1.18 -19.33
N ALA A 102 -15.40 1.67 -20.24
CA ALA A 102 -15.86 2.36 -21.45
C ALA A 102 -16.63 1.44 -22.42
N ALA A 103 -16.32 0.14 -22.43
CA ALA A 103 -17.04 -0.86 -23.21
C ALA A 103 -18.36 -1.31 -22.56
N GLY A 104 -18.47 -1.18 -21.23
CA GLY A 104 -19.58 -1.73 -20.44
C GLY A 104 -19.58 -3.25 -20.36
N ASP A 105 -18.43 -3.88 -20.63
CA ASP A 105 -18.24 -5.34 -20.64
C ASP A 105 -17.48 -5.75 -19.37
N VAL A 106 -18.20 -5.71 -18.25
CA VAL A 106 -17.67 -6.07 -16.92
C VAL A 106 -18.01 -7.54 -16.60
N PRO A 107 -17.12 -8.29 -15.90
CA PRO A 107 -17.42 -9.64 -15.41
C PRO A 107 -18.52 -9.60 -14.34
N ASP A 108 -18.97 -10.77 -13.87
CA ASP A 108 -20.01 -10.84 -12.83
C ASP A 108 -19.54 -10.16 -11.53
N LEU A 109 -18.27 -10.40 -11.14
CA LEU A 109 -17.63 -9.77 -9.98
C LEU A 109 -16.24 -9.22 -10.34
N ILE A 110 -15.86 -8.12 -9.69
CA ILE A 110 -14.49 -7.59 -9.70
C ILE A 110 -14.00 -7.54 -8.26
N VAL A 111 -12.84 -8.15 -8.00
CA VAL A 111 -12.20 -8.27 -6.70
C VAL A 111 -10.84 -7.56 -6.70
N GLY A 112 -10.60 -6.76 -5.66
CA GLY A 112 -9.37 -6.01 -5.46
C GLY A 112 -9.62 -4.68 -4.78
N THR A 113 -8.79 -4.33 -3.78
CA THR A 113 -8.86 -3.03 -3.09
C THR A 113 -8.84 -1.87 -4.09
N ASN A 114 -9.93 -1.09 -4.12
CA ASN A 114 -10.08 0.04 -5.04
C ASN A 114 -9.85 -0.33 -6.52
N ALA A 115 -10.07 -1.61 -6.88
CA ALA A 115 -10.04 -2.04 -8.27
C ALA A 115 -11.06 -1.23 -9.08
N ILE A 116 -12.25 -1.01 -8.50
CA ILE A 116 -13.21 0.00 -8.91
C ILE A 116 -13.27 1.05 -7.78
N THR A 117 -12.95 2.30 -8.11
CA THR A 117 -12.89 3.41 -7.14
C THR A 117 -14.23 4.13 -7.04
N ASP A 118 -14.42 4.95 -6.01
CA ASP A 118 -15.62 5.81 -5.89
C ASP A 118 -15.78 6.75 -7.09
N SER A 119 -14.68 7.23 -7.67
CA SER A 119 -14.72 8.02 -8.91
C SER A 119 -15.19 7.20 -10.12
N ASP A 120 -14.83 5.92 -10.18
CA ASP A 120 -15.31 5.01 -11.23
C ASP A 120 -16.81 4.75 -11.04
N LEU A 121 -17.26 4.52 -9.80
CA LEU A 121 -18.68 4.31 -9.45
C LEU A 121 -19.52 5.55 -9.75
N ALA A 122 -19.03 6.75 -9.45
CA ALA A 122 -19.74 7.98 -9.77
C ALA A 122 -19.90 8.21 -11.29
N THR A 123 -18.93 7.73 -12.10
CA THR A 123 -18.97 7.86 -13.56
C THR A 123 -19.74 6.73 -14.26
N PHE A 124 -19.58 5.50 -13.77
CA PHE A 124 -20.01 4.26 -14.42
C PHE A 124 -20.96 3.41 -13.56
N GLY A 125 -21.51 3.95 -12.47
CA GLY A 125 -22.31 3.22 -11.47
C GLY A 125 -23.46 2.40 -12.03
N THR A 126 -24.03 2.79 -13.19
CA THR A 126 -25.06 1.99 -13.88
C THR A 126 -24.59 0.62 -14.38
N LEU A 127 -23.27 0.37 -14.40
CA LEU A 127 -22.70 -0.94 -14.72
C LEU A 127 -22.71 -1.89 -13.51
N PHE A 128 -22.88 -1.37 -12.30
CA PHE A 128 -22.76 -2.10 -11.05
C PHE A 128 -24.11 -2.19 -10.33
N GLU A 129 -24.33 -3.32 -9.66
CA GLU A 129 -25.55 -3.54 -8.89
C GLU A 129 -25.52 -2.70 -7.62
N ASP A 130 -26.67 -2.11 -7.29
CA ASP A 130 -26.90 -1.54 -5.96
C ASP A 130 -27.26 -2.68 -4.99
N LEU A 131 -26.27 -3.09 -4.19
CA LEU A 131 -26.34 -4.19 -3.23
C LEU A 131 -27.17 -3.86 -1.98
N SER A 132 -27.58 -2.60 -1.79
CA SER A 132 -28.38 -2.19 -0.62
C SER A 132 -29.70 -2.96 -0.53
N ASP A 133 -30.32 -3.27 -1.67
CA ASP A 133 -31.54 -4.08 -1.77
C ASP A 133 -31.29 -5.60 -1.63
N ASP A 134 -30.02 -6.03 -1.67
CA ASP A 134 -29.61 -7.44 -1.67
C ASP A 134 -28.95 -7.90 -0.35
N LEU A 135 -28.75 -7.02 0.64
CA LEU A 135 -28.08 -7.35 1.91
C LEU A 135 -28.68 -8.57 2.62
N ALA A 136 -30.00 -8.75 2.55
CA ALA A 136 -30.69 -9.91 3.13
C ALA A 136 -30.31 -11.26 2.49
N ALA A 137 -29.72 -11.25 1.29
CA ALA A 137 -29.15 -12.41 0.61
C ALA A 137 -27.68 -12.65 0.97
N MET A 138 -27.04 -11.74 1.70
CA MET A 138 -25.64 -11.76 2.11
C MET A 138 -25.52 -11.64 3.65
N PRO A 139 -25.94 -12.67 4.40
CA PRO A 139 -26.00 -12.62 5.86
C PRO A 139 -24.66 -12.38 6.57
N ASN A 140 -23.51 -12.75 5.99
CA ASN A 140 -22.20 -12.43 6.56
C ASN A 140 -21.88 -10.94 6.40
N VAL A 141 -22.24 -10.35 5.25
CA VAL A 141 -22.09 -8.90 5.02
C VAL A 141 -23.02 -8.11 5.94
N GLU A 142 -24.29 -8.53 6.07
CA GLU A 142 -25.25 -7.91 6.99
C GLU A 142 -24.76 -8.00 8.46
N ALA A 143 -24.18 -9.13 8.86
CA ALA A 143 -23.60 -9.28 10.19
C ALA A 143 -22.36 -8.40 10.40
N MET A 144 -21.46 -8.33 9.41
CA MET A 144 -20.29 -7.45 9.43
C MET A 144 -20.70 -5.99 9.62
N PHE A 145 -21.68 -5.50 8.86
CA PHE A 145 -22.20 -4.12 9.02
C PHE A 145 -22.86 -3.89 10.38
N ALA A 146 -23.56 -4.88 10.92
CA ALA A 146 -24.17 -4.76 12.24
C ALA A 146 -23.13 -4.73 13.38
N GLU A 147 -22.01 -5.43 13.23
CA GLU A 147 -20.92 -5.46 14.22
C GLU A 147 -19.95 -4.27 14.07
N ASN A 148 -19.74 -3.80 12.83
CA ASN A 148 -18.88 -2.69 12.46
C ASN A 148 -19.65 -1.66 11.59
N PRO A 149 -20.51 -0.80 12.18
CA PRO A 149 -21.32 0.17 11.44
C PRO A 149 -20.50 1.15 10.56
N GLU A 150 -19.25 1.39 10.91
CA GLU A 150 -18.31 2.19 10.11
C GLU A 150 -18.06 1.59 8.71
N LEU A 151 -18.14 0.26 8.56
CA LEU A 151 -18.01 -0.41 7.26
C LEU A 151 -19.25 -0.20 6.39
N GLU A 152 -20.44 -0.15 6.99
CA GLU A 152 -21.66 0.20 6.27
C GLU A 152 -21.61 1.66 5.80
N SER A 153 -21.18 2.57 6.68
CA SER A 153 -20.98 3.99 6.35
C SER A 153 -19.98 4.16 5.20
N MET A 154 -18.87 3.44 5.22
CA MET A 154 -17.86 3.47 4.16
C MET A 154 -18.40 2.96 2.82
N ALA A 155 -19.26 1.93 2.84
CA ALA A 155 -19.82 1.30 1.65
C ALA A 155 -21.00 2.08 1.04
N THR A 156 -21.65 2.94 1.84
CA THR A 156 -22.88 3.65 1.46
C THR A 156 -22.58 4.99 0.81
N GLN A 157 -23.05 5.17 -0.42
CA GLN A 157 -22.94 6.43 -1.16
C GLN A 157 -23.94 7.48 -0.63
N THR A 158 -23.77 8.76 -0.97
CA THR A 158 -24.64 9.85 -0.49
C THR A 158 -26.13 9.66 -0.81
N GLY A 159 -26.48 8.86 -1.83
CA GLY A 159 -27.87 8.53 -2.18
C GLY A 159 -28.46 7.34 -1.42
N GLY A 160 -27.65 6.63 -0.63
CA GLY A 160 -28.01 5.42 0.12
C GLY A 160 -27.70 4.11 -0.61
N GLU A 161 -27.17 4.18 -1.84
CA GLU A 161 -26.79 3.00 -2.62
C GLU A 161 -25.48 2.37 -2.13
N VAL A 162 -25.37 1.06 -2.23
CA VAL A 162 -24.15 0.30 -1.87
C VAL A 162 -23.64 -0.42 -3.12
N TYR A 163 -22.62 0.12 -3.78
CA TYR A 163 -22.07 -0.47 -5.02
C TYR A 163 -20.85 -1.35 -4.80
N ALA A 164 -20.19 -1.19 -3.66
CA ALA A 164 -18.95 -1.88 -3.32
C ALA A 164 -18.94 -2.24 -1.84
N ILE A 165 -18.32 -3.37 -1.50
CA ILE A 165 -18.14 -3.79 -0.10
C ILE A 165 -16.65 -3.78 0.21
N GLY A 166 -16.28 -3.18 1.35
CA GLY A 166 -14.91 -3.14 1.86
C GLY A 166 -14.52 -4.41 2.63
N GLY A 167 -13.55 -4.32 3.53
CA GLY A 167 -13.19 -5.41 4.42
C GLY A 167 -12.70 -4.94 5.79
N TYR A 168 -12.47 -5.88 6.69
CA TYR A 168 -11.98 -5.63 8.04
C TYR A 168 -10.86 -6.60 8.43
N ARG A 169 -9.65 -6.07 8.68
CA ARG A 169 -8.45 -6.88 8.99
C ARG A 169 -8.15 -7.02 10.47
N ARG A 170 -8.64 -6.09 11.30
CA ARG A 170 -8.54 -6.02 12.77
C ARG A 170 -7.13 -5.90 13.38
N PHE A 171 -6.12 -6.57 12.85
CA PHE A 171 -4.88 -6.84 13.58
C PHE A 171 -3.69 -5.96 13.24
N TRP A 172 -3.80 -5.11 12.22
CA TRP A 172 -2.70 -4.24 11.81
C TRP A 172 -2.46 -3.15 12.86
N PRO A 173 -1.19 -2.79 13.11
CA PRO A 173 -0.81 -1.76 14.08
C PRO A 173 -1.45 -0.41 13.75
N GLU A 174 -1.48 0.45 14.76
CA GLU A 174 -2.02 1.82 14.66
C GLU A 174 -1.20 2.71 13.72
N THR A 175 0.06 2.34 13.42
CA THR A 175 0.98 3.07 12.54
C THR A 175 1.68 2.12 11.58
N VAL A 176 1.91 2.58 10.36
CA VAL A 176 2.77 1.90 9.39
C VAL A 176 4.22 2.33 9.55
N THR A 177 4.45 3.58 9.94
CA THR A 177 5.79 4.16 9.96
C THR A 177 6.45 4.00 11.33
N HIS A 178 7.51 3.21 11.39
CA HIS A 178 8.35 3.04 12.58
C HIS A 178 9.70 3.72 12.39
N GLN A 179 10.31 4.21 13.48
CA GLN A 179 11.56 4.95 13.47
C GLN A 179 12.71 4.11 14.02
N TYR A 180 13.73 3.86 13.20
CA TYR A 180 14.85 3.00 13.54
C TYR A 180 16.17 3.75 13.58
N ILE A 181 17.02 3.34 14.53
CA ILE A 181 18.43 3.73 14.57
C ILE A 181 19.32 2.51 14.75
N ASN A 182 20.50 2.53 14.12
CA ASN A 182 21.48 1.45 14.22
C ASN A 182 22.13 1.48 15.62
N GLN A 183 21.68 0.59 16.51
CA GLN A 183 22.18 0.47 17.88
C GLN A 183 23.64 0.02 17.91
N GLN A 184 24.06 -0.85 16.98
CA GLN A 184 25.45 -1.28 16.91
C GLN A 184 26.40 -0.11 16.57
N TRP A 185 25.97 0.79 15.67
CA TRP A 185 26.73 1.99 15.34
C TRP A 185 26.82 2.95 16.52
N LEU A 186 25.72 3.15 17.26
CA LEU A 186 25.71 3.93 18.50
C LEU A 186 26.74 3.40 19.50
N ASP A 187 26.75 2.07 19.71
CA ASP A 187 27.69 1.42 20.62
C ASP A 187 29.16 1.60 20.18
N GLU A 188 29.45 1.53 18.88
CA GLU A 188 30.79 1.69 18.32
C GLU A 188 31.32 3.13 18.49
N VAL A 189 30.47 4.13 18.22
CA VAL A 189 30.85 5.55 18.38
C VAL A 189 30.66 6.05 19.82
N GLY A 190 30.12 5.23 20.72
CA GLY A 190 29.96 5.51 22.14
C GLY A 190 28.90 6.56 22.45
N LEU A 191 27.78 6.56 21.71
CA LEU A 191 26.64 7.45 21.90
C LEU A 191 25.40 6.68 22.38
N ASP A 192 24.50 7.39 23.04
CA ASP A 192 23.19 6.86 23.44
C ASP A 192 22.14 7.10 22.33
N VAL A 193 21.00 6.41 22.40
CA VAL A 193 19.86 6.66 21.50
C VAL A 193 19.40 8.13 21.67
N PRO A 194 19.28 8.91 20.59
CA PRO A 194 18.91 10.32 20.68
C PRO A 194 17.45 10.48 21.10
N THR A 195 17.17 11.54 21.86
CA THR A 195 15.82 11.90 22.33
C THR A 195 15.34 13.24 21.77
N THR A 196 16.22 13.98 21.10
CA THR A 196 15.92 15.28 20.50
C THR A 196 16.49 15.39 19.09
N TRP A 197 16.00 16.33 18.29
CA TRP A 197 16.55 16.63 16.96
C TRP A 197 18.04 17.05 17.00
N ASP A 198 18.45 17.81 18.01
CA ASP A 198 19.86 18.19 18.17
C ASP A 198 20.76 17.00 18.53
N GLU A 199 20.30 16.10 19.40
CA GLU A 199 21.00 14.85 19.69
C GLU A 199 21.06 13.92 18.47
N LEU A 200 19.96 13.82 17.72
CA LEU A 200 19.95 13.06 16.46
C LEU A 200 20.97 13.64 15.49
N PHE A 201 21.02 14.96 15.32
CA PHE A 201 22.00 15.60 14.45
C PHE A 201 23.44 15.25 14.85
N ASP A 202 23.77 15.32 16.14
CA ASP A 202 25.11 14.96 16.64
C ASP A 202 25.43 13.47 16.41
N VAL A 203 24.45 12.58 16.60
CA VAL A 203 24.57 11.15 16.28
C VAL A 203 24.83 10.94 14.78
N LEU A 204 24.06 11.60 13.91
CA LEU A 204 24.23 11.49 12.46
C LEU A 204 25.61 12.00 12.01
N VAL A 205 26.12 13.07 12.62
CA VAL A 205 27.50 13.54 12.40
C VAL A 205 28.51 12.47 12.82
N ALA A 206 28.32 11.83 13.97
CA ALA A 206 29.21 10.76 14.42
C ALA A 206 29.19 9.55 13.48
N PHE A 207 28.00 9.13 13.02
CA PHE A 207 27.87 8.05 12.04
C PHE A 207 28.65 8.33 10.76
N LYS A 208 28.62 9.58 10.29
CA LYS A 208 29.38 10.01 9.12
C LYS A 208 30.89 10.05 9.34
N GLU A 209 31.34 10.56 10.49
CA GLU A 209 32.75 10.91 10.67
C GLU A 209 33.61 9.81 11.30
N GLN A 210 32.99 8.80 11.91
CA GLN A 210 33.67 7.88 12.82
C GLN A 210 33.72 6.41 12.37
N ASP A 211 33.48 6.09 11.08
CA ASP A 211 33.52 4.71 10.56
C ASP A 211 32.60 3.80 11.40
N ALA A 212 31.33 4.21 11.54
CA ALA A 212 30.41 3.62 12.51
C ALA A 212 30.08 2.15 12.21
N ASN A 213 30.27 1.70 10.96
CA ASN A 213 30.16 0.28 10.63
C ASN A 213 31.46 -0.51 10.88
N GLY A 214 32.57 0.16 11.18
CA GLY A 214 33.86 -0.42 11.56
C GLY A 214 34.59 -1.15 10.43
N ASN A 215 34.26 -0.87 9.16
CA ASN A 215 34.83 -1.56 8.02
C ASN A 215 36.14 -0.94 7.52
N GLY A 216 36.50 0.26 8.01
CA GLY A 216 37.71 0.98 7.68
C GLY A 216 37.58 1.98 6.52
N ASP A 217 36.37 2.21 6.00
CA ASP A 217 36.04 3.26 5.02
C ASP A 217 34.93 4.18 5.59
N PRO A 218 35.28 5.33 6.20
CA PRO A 218 34.32 6.23 6.84
C PRO A 218 33.46 7.04 5.84
N ASN A 219 33.33 6.57 4.60
CA ASN A 219 32.60 7.27 3.54
C ASN A 219 31.50 6.40 2.92
N ASP A 220 31.23 5.21 3.46
CA ASP A 220 30.19 4.32 2.95
C ASP A 220 28.96 4.24 3.86
N GLU A 221 29.00 4.90 5.03
CA GLU A 221 27.82 5.16 5.85
C GLU A 221 26.93 6.27 5.27
N ILE A 222 25.64 5.99 5.25
CA ILE A 222 24.55 6.93 4.99
C ILE A 222 23.89 7.22 6.34
N PRO A 223 24.11 8.38 6.97
CA PRO A 223 23.59 8.59 8.31
C PRO A 223 22.05 8.56 8.35
N MET A 224 21.37 9.18 7.38
CA MET A 224 19.91 9.20 7.29
C MET A 224 19.41 8.96 5.86
N ASP A 225 18.38 8.12 5.72
CA ASP A 225 17.71 7.78 4.46
C ASP A 225 16.20 7.56 4.66
N TRP A 226 15.37 7.84 3.65
CA TRP A 226 13.91 7.67 3.72
C TRP A 226 13.26 7.34 2.38
N SER A 227 12.01 6.87 2.42
CA SER A 227 11.26 6.43 1.23
C SER A 227 10.92 7.60 0.30
N PRO A 228 10.96 7.44 -1.03
CA PRO A 228 10.63 8.54 -1.94
C PRO A 228 9.17 9.00 -1.84
N VAL A 229 8.92 10.25 -2.25
CA VAL A 229 7.56 10.80 -2.41
C VAL A 229 6.82 10.17 -3.57
N GLY A 230 5.50 10.00 -3.41
CA GLY A 230 4.62 9.46 -4.43
C GLY A 230 4.16 10.54 -5.42
N THR A 231 3.30 10.15 -6.36
CA THR A 231 2.63 11.10 -7.27
C THR A 231 1.59 11.97 -6.56
N ASP A 232 1.03 11.47 -5.47
CA ASP A 232 -0.09 12.07 -4.73
C ASP A 232 0.34 12.76 -3.42
N GLY A 233 1.63 13.03 -3.29
CA GLY A 233 2.22 13.75 -2.15
C GLY A 233 3.11 12.89 -1.26
N PHE A 234 3.03 13.16 0.05
CA PHE A 234 3.73 12.38 1.07
C PHE A 234 3.09 11.00 1.25
N GLY A 235 3.86 10.07 1.79
CA GLY A 235 3.42 8.71 2.08
C GLY A 235 4.21 8.12 3.25
N TYR A 236 4.12 6.80 3.43
CA TYR A 236 4.79 6.13 4.54
C TYR A 236 6.33 6.21 4.47
N PHE A 237 6.95 6.10 5.65
CA PHE A 237 8.41 6.06 5.84
C PHE A 237 9.15 7.33 5.38
N GLN A 238 8.48 8.47 5.51
CA GLN A 238 8.98 9.79 5.14
C GLN A 238 9.17 10.68 6.37
N PRO A 239 9.98 11.74 6.25
CA PRO A 239 10.27 12.62 7.38
C PRO A 239 9.08 13.50 7.82
N SER A 240 7.91 13.39 7.17
CA SER A 240 6.66 14.04 7.61
C SER A 240 6.30 13.67 9.04
N VAL A 241 6.64 12.47 9.51
CA VAL A 241 6.42 12.04 10.91
C VAL A 241 7.16 12.90 11.95
N LEU A 242 8.18 13.67 11.55
CA LEU A 242 8.82 14.66 12.43
C LEU A 242 7.88 15.82 12.80
N LEU A 243 6.77 16.02 12.08
CA LEU A 243 5.71 16.95 12.51
C LEU A 243 5.15 16.56 13.88
N GLY A 244 5.13 15.25 14.21
CA GLY A 244 4.72 14.76 15.51
C GLY A 244 5.66 15.16 16.65
N SER A 245 6.94 15.44 16.36
CA SER A 245 7.87 16.05 17.32
C SER A 245 7.43 17.45 17.77
N LEU A 246 6.62 18.13 16.96
CA LEU A 246 6.05 19.45 17.22
C LEU A 246 4.58 19.37 17.66
N GLY A 247 4.11 18.17 18.03
CA GLY A 247 2.75 17.91 18.50
C GLY A 247 1.70 17.91 17.40
N LEU A 248 2.06 18.00 16.11
CA LEU A 248 1.09 17.99 15.03
C LEU A 248 0.68 16.54 14.69
N PRO A 249 -0.56 16.14 14.96
CA PRO A 249 -1.04 14.83 14.55
C PRO A 249 -1.14 14.76 13.02
N ILE A 250 -0.75 13.62 12.45
CA ILE A 250 -0.93 13.33 11.02
C ILE A 250 -1.47 11.92 10.87
N SER A 251 -2.01 11.61 9.69
CA SER A 251 -2.51 10.28 9.36
C SER A 251 -2.15 9.89 7.94
N SER A 252 -2.20 8.59 7.64
CA SER A 252 -1.96 8.03 6.30
C SER A 252 -0.61 8.47 5.69
N GLY A 253 0.45 8.53 6.51
CA GLY A 253 1.79 8.97 6.09
C GLY A 253 1.89 10.46 5.68
N GLY A 254 0.84 11.25 5.89
CA GLY A 254 0.77 12.69 5.59
C GLY A 254 0.18 13.04 4.22
N GLY A 255 0.06 12.09 3.29
CA GLY A 255 -0.69 12.24 2.03
C GLY A 255 -0.52 13.59 1.33
N GLN A 256 -1.65 14.26 1.07
CA GLN A 256 -1.71 15.58 0.41
C GLN A 256 -1.51 16.76 1.38
N GLY A 257 -1.13 16.51 2.63
CA GLY A 257 -0.86 17.53 3.63
C GLY A 257 -1.96 17.77 4.64
N TYR A 258 -3.17 17.23 4.44
CA TYR A 258 -4.30 17.46 5.34
C TYR A 258 -4.09 16.78 6.69
N PHE A 259 -4.42 17.48 7.76
CA PHE A 259 -4.44 16.96 9.12
C PHE A 259 -5.71 17.43 9.83
N LEU A 260 -6.02 16.81 10.96
CA LEU A 260 -7.08 17.22 11.86
C LEU A 260 -6.42 17.50 13.22
N GLU A 261 -6.71 18.63 13.84
CA GLU A 261 -6.21 18.99 15.17
C GLU A 261 -7.35 19.68 15.92
N ASP A 262 -7.74 19.16 17.09
CA ASP A 262 -8.88 19.67 17.86
C ASP A 262 -10.19 19.77 17.04
N GLY A 263 -10.39 18.87 16.08
CA GLY A 263 -11.56 18.84 15.19
C GLY A 263 -11.54 19.90 14.07
N GLU A 264 -10.44 20.63 13.91
CA GLU A 264 -10.24 21.58 12.82
C GLU A 264 -9.30 20.99 11.75
N VAL A 265 -9.76 20.99 10.50
CA VAL A 265 -8.96 20.54 9.37
C VAL A 265 -7.95 21.61 8.99
N GLY A 266 -6.67 21.23 8.95
CA GLY A 266 -5.57 22.05 8.47
C GLY A 266 -4.86 21.40 7.29
N ASN A 267 -3.82 22.07 6.79
CA ASN A 267 -2.88 21.47 5.87
C ASN A 267 -1.44 21.85 6.25
N PHE A 268 -0.62 20.85 6.61
CA PHE A 268 0.70 21.09 7.15
C PHE A 268 1.64 21.73 6.14
N LEU A 269 1.34 21.64 4.82
CA LEU A 269 2.20 22.22 3.79
C LEU A 269 2.30 23.75 3.90
N VAL A 270 1.43 24.41 4.66
CA VAL A 270 1.48 25.85 4.97
C VAL A 270 1.56 26.16 6.47
N ASP A 271 1.74 25.15 7.32
CA ASP A 271 1.90 25.30 8.77
C ASP A 271 3.37 25.63 9.12
N GLU A 272 3.59 26.50 10.11
CA GLU A 272 4.96 26.86 10.53
C GLU A 272 5.75 25.66 11.05
N ARG A 273 5.08 24.66 11.64
CA ARG A 273 5.72 23.41 12.09
C ARG A 273 6.38 22.64 10.95
N TYR A 274 5.77 22.67 9.76
CA TYR A 274 6.38 22.08 8.56
C TYR A 274 7.62 22.83 8.14
N ARG A 275 7.60 24.16 8.19
CA ARG A 275 8.80 24.96 7.93
C ARG A 275 9.95 24.59 8.89
N GLU A 276 9.68 24.40 10.19
CA GLU A 276 10.69 23.98 11.17
C GLU A 276 11.30 22.60 10.83
N VAL A 277 10.46 21.63 10.41
CA VAL A 277 10.95 20.33 9.92
C VAL A 277 11.85 20.51 8.69
N ILE A 278 11.46 21.36 7.73
CA ILE A 278 12.30 21.65 6.55
C ILE A 278 13.63 22.29 6.94
N GLU A 279 13.65 23.21 7.90
CA GLU A 279 14.88 23.83 8.40
C GLU A 279 15.81 22.80 9.06
N PHE A 280 15.27 21.87 9.84
CA PHE A 280 16.03 20.75 10.42
C PHE A 280 16.61 19.83 9.33
N LEU A 281 15.77 19.35 8.40
CA LEU A 281 16.21 18.50 7.30
C LEU A 281 17.25 19.20 6.41
N ARG A 282 17.08 20.50 6.16
CA ARG A 282 18.07 21.32 5.43
C ARG A 282 19.40 21.37 6.17
N ARG A 283 19.41 21.52 7.50
CA ARG A 283 20.62 21.50 8.33
C ARG A 283 21.35 20.16 8.18
N CYS A 284 20.62 19.05 8.30
CA CYS A 284 21.17 17.70 8.10
C CYS A 284 21.71 17.50 6.67
N TYR A 285 20.99 17.95 5.65
CA TYR A 285 21.45 17.85 4.25
C TYR A 285 22.71 18.72 4.01
N ALA A 286 22.79 19.92 4.60
CA ALA A 286 23.93 20.82 4.46
C ALA A 286 25.26 20.18 4.90
N GLU A 287 25.18 19.43 5.99
CA GLU A 287 26.32 18.70 6.55
C GLU A 287 26.50 17.31 5.90
N GLY A 288 25.71 17.00 4.87
CA GLY A 288 25.74 15.73 4.12
C GLY A 288 25.44 14.53 5.01
N LEU A 289 24.47 14.67 5.92
CA LEU A 289 24.00 13.61 6.81
C LEU A 289 22.84 12.81 6.20
N ILE A 290 22.32 13.27 5.07
CA ILE A 290 21.20 12.66 4.35
C ILE A 290 21.73 12.07 3.06
N SER A 291 21.22 10.90 2.67
CA SER A 291 21.47 10.29 1.37
C SER A 291 21.35 11.30 0.23
N GLU A 292 22.36 11.37 -0.65
CA GLU A 292 22.34 12.25 -1.83
C GLU A 292 21.25 11.85 -2.83
N ASP A 293 20.86 10.57 -2.82
CA ASP A 293 19.87 9.99 -3.74
C ASP A 293 18.44 10.14 -3.22
N VAL A 294 18.23 10.63 -1.99
CA VAL A 294 16.93 10.59 -1.30
C VAL A 294 15.78 11.26 -2.06
N MET A 295 16.09 12.27 -2.87
CA MET A 295 15.11 13.01 -3.68
C MET A 295 14.82 12.35 -5.05
N THR A 296 15.61 11.34 -5.44
CA THR A 296 15.57 10.75 -6.78
C THR A 296 15.48 9.23 -6.80
N GLN A 297 15.67 8.58 -5.66
CA GLN A 297 15.56 7.14 -5.53
C GLN A 297 14.12 6.67 -5.72
N ASP A 298 13.97 5.42 -6.17
CA ASP A 298 12.68 4.72 -6.11
C ASP A 298 12.62 3.83 -4.87
N TYR A 299 11.45 3.24 -4.60
CA TYR A 299 11.25 2.40 -3.43
C TYR A 299 12.17 1.16 -3.42
N SER A 300 12.52 0.62 -4.60
CA SER A 300 13.41 -0.54 -4.70
C SER A 300 14.85 -0.18 -4.34
N ALA A 301 15.32 1.01 -4.76
CA ALA A 301 16.61 1.54 -4.37
C ALA A 301 16.67 1.84 -2.87
N TYR A 302 15.64 2.50 -2.32
CA TYR A 302 15.50 2.73 -0.88
C TYR A 302 15.63 1.41 -0.11
N GLN A 303 14.81 0.40 -0.42
CA GLN A 303 14.88 -0.94 0.19
C GLN A 303 16.25 -1.61 0.03
N SER A 304 16.84 -1.54 -1.17
CA SER A 304 18.15 -2.16 -1.43
C SER A 304 19.27 -1.52 -0.61
N VAL A 305 19.24 -0.21 -0.38
CA VAL A 305 20.26 0.51 0.39
C VAL A 305 20.19 0.13 1.87
N GLY A 306 18.97 0.04 2.43
CA GLY A 306 18.76 -0.39 3.83
C GLY A 306 19.28 -1.80 4.11
N ARG A 307 19.18 -2.71 3.13
CA ARG A 307 19.64 -4.11 3.24
C ARG A 307 21.17 -4.30 3.21
N GLY A 308 21.93 -3.22 3.03
CA GLY A 308 23.39 -3.22 3.16
C GLY A 308 24.12 -4.22 2.25
N ASP A 309 25.27 -4.72 2.70
CA ASP A 309 26.07 -5.77 2.02
C ASP A 309 26.53 -6.84 3.04
N GLY A 310 25.81 -7.95 3.07
CA GLY A 310 26.06 -9.04 4.03
C GLY A 310 25.81 -8.58 5.47
N ASP A 311 26.85 -8.61 6.30
CA ASP A 311 26.80 -8.14 7.70
C ASP A 311 27.09 -6.63 7.83
N THR A 312 27.34 -5.93 6.72
CA THR A 312 27.71 -4.51 6.71
C THR A 312 26.48 -3.66 6.45
N ALA A 313 25.93 -3.07 7.51
CA ALA A 313 24.92 -2.02 7.40
C ALA A 313 25.44 -0.79 6.67
N ARG A 314 24.55 -0.08 5.99
CA ARG A 314 24.86 1.18 5.30
C ARG A 314 24.06 2.38 5.78
N VAL A 315 22.95 2.18 6.48
CA VAL A 315 22.05 3.26 6.89
C VAL A 315 22.08 3.38 8.41
N GLY A 316 22.23 4.59 8.94
CA GLY A 316 22.27 4.82 10.39
C GLY A 316 20.89 5.01 11.00
N PHE A 317 20.05 5.82 10.36
CA PHE A 317 18.71 6.19 10.80
C PHE A 317 17.75 6.18 9.61
N SER A 318 16.59 5.54 9.77
CA SER A 318 15.58 5.46 8.72
C SER A 318 14.23 5.14 9.32
N TRP A 319 13.18 5.38 8.54
CA TRP A 319 11.86 4.86 8.84
C TRP A 319 11.59 3.59 8.04
N GLY A 320 10.63 2.76 8.45
CA GLY A 320 10.26 1.53 7.74
C GLY A 320 9.04 0.85 8.35
N TRP A 321 8.56 -0.23 7.73
CA TRP A 321 7.47 -1.06 8.26
C TRP A 321 7.96 -1.84 9.48
N THR A 322 8.84 -2.83 9.30
CA THR A 322 9.55 -3.51 10.38
C THR A 322 11.05 -3.38 10.18
N ALA A 323 11.84 -3.61 11.22
CA ALA A 323 13.30 -3.67 11.08
C ALA A 323 13.72 -4.74 10.05
N SER A 324 13.07 -5.92 10.07
CA SER A 324 13.34 -7.02 9.15
C SER A 324 12.96 -6.74 7.69
N ASP A 325 11.87 -6.02 7.42
CA ASP A 325 11.52 -5.60 6.06
C ASP A 325 12.53 -4.57 5.53
N ARG A 326 12.79 -3.53 6.34
CA ARG A 326 13.59 -2.36 5.96
C ARG A 326 15.07 -2.69 5.77
N PHE A 327 15.67 -3.42 6.71
CA PHE A 327 17.11 -3.71 6.73
C PHE A 327 17.43 -5.16 6.36
N GLY A 328 16.42 -6.00 6.18
CA GLY A 328 16.59 -7.43 5.94
C GLY A 328 16.89 -8.20 7.22
N ALA A 329 16.45 -9.46 7.27
CA ALA A 329 16.62 -10.34 8.44
C ALA A 329 18.08 -10.47 8.93
N GLN A 330 19.09 -10.27 8.07
CA GLN A 330 20.50 -10.35 8.44
C GLN A 330 20.96 -9.17 9.29
N LEU A 331 20.44 -7.96 9.02
CA LEU A 331 20.89 -6.73 9.66
C LEU A 331 19.89 -6.20 10.69
N ALA A 332 18.65 -6.69 10.70
CA ALA A 332 17.57 -6.21 11.57
C ALA A 332 17.97 -6.12 13.05
N GLU A 333 18.69 -7.12 13.58
CA GLU A 333 19.16 -7.13 14.98
C GLU A 333 20.18 -6.02 15.32
N GLN A 334 20.74 -5.34 14.32
CA GLN A 334 21.62 -4.17 14.54
C GLN A 334 20.83 -2.89 14.83
N TYR A 335 19.53 -2.88 14.55
CA TYR A 335 18.66 -1.71 14.68
C TYR A 335 17.68 -1.87 15.83
N VAL A 336 17.22 -0.74 16.35
CA VAL A 336 16.17 -0.68 17.37
C VAL A 336 15.12 0.35 16.97
N ALA A 337 13.84 0.04 17.19
CA ALA A 337 12.76 1.01 17.11
C ALA A 337 12.87 2.03 18.26
N THR A 338 12.52 3.28 18.00
CA THR A 338 12.71 4.39 18.94
C THR A 338 11.43 5.19 19.10
N ALA A 339 11.27 5.81 20.28
CA ALA A 339 10.20 6.77 20.51
C ALA A 339 10.37 8.01 19.62
N PRO A 340 9.30 8.80 19.38
CA PRO A 340 9.42 10.04 18.65
C PRO A 340 10.39 11.00 19.34
N LEU A 341 11.19 11.70 18.54
CA LEU A 341 12.13 12.68 19.05
C LEU A 341 11.39 13.94 19.48
N LEU A 342 11.88 14.62 20.50
CA LEU A 342 11.49 16.00 20.78
C LEU A 342 12.14 16.93 19.74
N ALA A 343 11.44 17.97 19.29
CA ALA A 343 12.04 19.00 18.46
C ALA A 343 13.10 19.78 19.25
N GLU A 344 12.81 20.12 20.51
CA GLU A 344 13.73 20.80 21.41
C GLU A 344 13.79 20.14 22.80
N ALA A 345 14.99 20.17 23.40
CA ALA A 345 15.21 19.64 24.74
C ALA A 345 14.34 20.36 25.79
N GLY A 346 13.50 19.60 26.48
CA GLY A 346 12.62 20.13 27.53
C GLY A 346 11.39 20.88 27.00
N GLN A 347 11.02 20.69 25.73
CA GLN A 347 9.71 21.13 25.23
C GLN A 347 8.59 20.52 26.09
N SER A 348 7.51 21.28 26.28
CA SER A 348 6.35 20.85 27.05
C SER A 348 5.23 20.27 26.19
N GLU A 349 5.28 20.52 24.88
CA GLU A 349 4.28 20.01 23.95
C GLU A 349 4.44 18.48 23.86
N PRO A 350 3.36 17.71 24.10
CA PRO A 350 3.36 16.28 23.88
C PRO A 350 3.73 15.96 22.43
N VAL A 351 4.49 14.89 22.24
CA VAL A 351 4.73 14.36 20.90
C VAL A 351 3.52 13.56 20.44
N THR A 352 3.25 13.63 19.14
CA THR A 352 2.27 12.78 18.47
C THR A 352 2.98 11.89 17.44
N TRP A 353 2.24 10.98 16.81
CA TRP A 353 2.77 10.14 15.74
C TRP A 353 1.73 9.95 14.63
N THR A 354 2.13 9.41 13.48
CA THR A 354 1.17 9.13 12.41
C THR A 354 0.22 8.01 12.84
N TYR A 355 -1.09 8.22 12.66
CA TYR A 355 -2.09 7.16 12.81
C TYR A 355 -2.57 6.67 11.45
N ASP A 356 -2.35 5.40 11.18
CA ASP A 356 -2.66 4.72 9.92
C ASP A 356 -3.67 3.57 10.13
N GLY A 357 -4.08 3.29 11.38
CA GLY A 357 -4.90 2.14 11.74
C GLY A 357 -6.23 2.03 10.98
N TYR A 358 -6.85 3.16 10.60
CA TYR A 358 -8.05 3.14 9.76
C TYR A 358 -7.77 2.59 8.36
N GLY A 359 -6.74 3.11 7.67
CA GLY A 359 -6.38 2.64 6.33
C GLY A 359 -5.89 1.19 6.31
N GLU A 360 -5.19 0.77 7.37
CA GLU A 360 -4.65 -0.59 7.46
C GLU A 360 -5.71 -1.64 7.81
N ASN A 361 -6.72 -1.28 8.60
CA ASN A 361 -7.73 -2.24 9.07
C ASN A 361 -9.07 -2.17 8.33
N TYR A 362 -9.36 -1.09 7.59
CA TYR A 362 -10.66 -0.87 6.92
C TYR A 362 -10.49 -0.65 5.40
N PRO A 363 -9.97 -1.62 4.63
CA PRO A 363 -9.80 -1.44 3.20
C PRO A 363 -11.16 -1.23 2.49
N ALA A 364 -11.27 -0.13 1.74
CA ALA A 364 -12.45 0.16 0.91
C ALA A 364 -12.50 -0.68 -0.37
N ASN A 365 -13.72 -0.79 -0.92
CA ASN A 365 -13.98 -1.22 -2.30
C ASN A 365 -13.26 -2.52 -2.70
N GLN A 366 -13.40 -3.58 -1.91
CA GLN A 366 -12.76 -4.88 -2.15
C GLN A 366 -13.49 -5.73 -3.19
N ILE A 367 -14.81 -5.59 -3.29
CA ILE A 367 -15.63 -6.32 -4.26
C ILE A 367 -16.77 -5.46 -4.79
N VAL A 368 -17.01 -5.56 -6.10
CA VAL A 368 -18.18 -5.00 -6.78
C VAL A 368 -18.85 -6.04 -7.66
N MET A 369 -20.17 -5.94 -7.82
CA MET A 369 -20.97 -6.85 -8.66
C MET A 369 -21.54 -6.12 -9.87
N SER A 370 -21.50 -6.76 -11.03
CA SER A 370 -22.13 -6.23 -12.25
C SER A 370 -23.66 -6.22 -12.13
N ALA A 371 -24.29 -5.13 -12.56
CA ALA A 371 -25.74 -5.02 -12.68
C ALA A 371 -26.33 -5.99 -13.72
N ASN A 372 -25.48 -6.55 -14.58
CA ASN A 372 -25.85 -7.53 -15.61
C ASN A 372 -25.24 -8.91 -15.34
N ALA A 373 -24.90 -9.23 -14.08
CA ALA A 373 -24.39 -10.54 -13.71
C ALA A 373 -25.29 -11.67 -14.26
N GLY A 374 -24.68 -12.67 -14.88
CA GLY A 374 -25.40 -13.74 -15.59
C GLY A 374 -26.29 -14.58 -14.67
N ASP A 375 -25.82 -14.83 -13.45
CA ASP A 375 -26.57 -15.46 -12.36
C ASP A 375 -26.38 -14.65 -11.08
N LYS A 376 -27.27 -13.66 -10.87
CA LYS A 376 -27.23 -12.75 -9.71
C LYS A 376 -27.24 -13.50 -8.38
N GLU A 377 -28.08 -14.54 -8.22
CA GLU A 377 -28.15 -15.29 -6.97
C GLU A 377 -26.86 -16.06 -6.69
N ALA A 378 -26.20 -16.59 -7.72
CA ALA A 378 -24.89 -17.22 -7.59
C ALA A 378 -23.79 -16.19 -7.23
N ALA A 379 -23.78 -15.04 -7.89
CA ALA A 379 -22.82 -13.97 -7.61
C ALA A 379 -22.97 -13.44 -6.16
N LEU A 380 -24.20 -13.22 -5.68
CA LEU A 380 -24.44 -12.82 -4.28
C LEU A 380 -23.94 -13.86 -3.27
N ARG A 381 -24.09 -15.17 -3.55
CA ARG A 381 -23.51 -16.21 -2.68
C ARG A 381 -22.00 -16.18 -2.65
N VAL A 382 -21.34 -15.87 -3.78
CA VAL A 382 -19.88 -15.71 -3.82
C VAL A 382 -19.45 -14.49 -3.01
N VAL A 383 -20.14 -13.35 -3.18
CA VAL A 383 -19.88 -12.14 -2.37
C VAL A 383 -19.97 -12.48 -0.88
N ASP A 384 -21.08 -13.08 -0.45
CA ASP A 384 -21.28 -13.45 0.96
C ASP A 384 -20.26 -14.47 1.48
N ALA A 385 -19.84 -15.41 0.64
CA ALA A 385 -18.88 -16.45 1.00
C ALA A 385 -17.48 -15.88 1.30
N PHE A 386 -17.06 -14.78 0.66
CA PHE A 386 -15.79 -14.12 1.00
C PHE A 386 -15.75 -13.63 2.45
N TYR A 387 -16.90 -13.20 3.01
CA TYR A 387 -17.02 -12.67 4.38
C TYR A 387 -17.33 -13.77 5.43
N GLU A 388 -17.37 -15.03 5.00
CA GLU A 388 -17.38 -16.17 5.93
C GLU A 388 -16.04 -16.27 6.67
N GLN A 389 -16.04 -16.70 7.93
CA GLN A 389 -14.89 -16.65 8.84
C GLN A 389 -13.66 -17.41 8.33
N ASP A 390 -13.84 -18.66 7.92
CA ASP A 390 -12.75 -19.50 7.44
C ASP A 390 -12.24 -18.98 6.10
N ILE A 391 -13.14 -18.57 5.21
CA ILE A 391 -12.76 -18.00 3.90
C ILE A 391 -12.00 -16.68 4.08
N SER A 392 -12.49 -15.77 4.93
CA SER A 392 -11.83 -14.47 5.20
C SER A 392 -10.40 -14.66 5.70
N LEU A 393 -10.18 -15.62 6.61
CA LEU A 393 -8.85 -15.97 7.09
C LEU A 393 -7.97 -16.52 5.97
N GLN A 394 -8.50 -17.41 5.14
CA GLN A 394 -7.74 -18.02 4.06
C GLN A 394 -7.41 -17.05 2.91
N VAL A 395 -8.32 -16.11 2.63
CA VAL A 395 -8.08 -15.01 1.68
C VAL A 395 -6.96 -14.10 2.19
N LEU A 396 -6.92 -13.82 3.49
CA LEU A 396 -5.89 -12.95 4.07
C LEU A 396 -4.53 -13.63 4.19
N TRP A 397 -4.48 -14.87 4.70
CA TRP A 397 -3.20 -15.53 5.06
C TRP A 397 -2.87 -16.80 4.28
N GLY A 398 -3.81 -17.36 3.50
CA GLY A 398 -3.62 -18.56 2.69
C GLY A 398 -4.34 -19.79 3.25
N GLU A 399 -4.16 -20.95 2.62
CA GLU A 399 -4.99 -22.12 2.88
C GLU A 399 -4.72 -22.83 4.21
N PHE A 400 -5.73 -23.57 4.70
CA PHE A 400 -5.56 -24.42 5.86
C PHE A 400 -4.55 -25.55 5.64
N GLY A 401 -3.74 -25.80 6.66
CA GLY A 401 -2.74 -26.88 6.69
C GLY A 401 -1.37 -26.49 6.13
N GLU A 402 -1.31 -25.58 5.16
CA GLU A 402 -0.06 -24.98 4.70
C GLU A 402 0.21 -23.64 5.40
N ASN A 403 -0.74 -22.70 5.30
CA ASN A 403 -0.59 -21.34 5.83
C ASN A 403 -1.23 -21.14 7.20
N ILE A 404 -2.36 -21.80 7.46
CA ILE A 404 -3.14 -21.58 8.68
C ILE A 404 -3.46 -22.93 9.34
N GLU A 405 -3.29 -23.03 10.66
CA GLU A 405 -3.86 -24.10 11.46
C GLU A 405 -5.15 -23.62 12.14
N LYS A 406 -6.27 -24.29 11.86
CA LYS A 406 -7.52 -24.10 12.61
C LYS A 406 -7.47 -24.92 13.90
N VAL A 407 -7.18 -24.26 15.02
CA VAL A 407 -7.05 -24.89 16.35
C VAL A 407 -8.43 -25.24 16.93
N SER A 408 -9.39 -24.33 16.75
CA SER A 408 -10.81 -24.54 17.10
C SER A 408 -11.72 -23.68 16.22
N ASP A 409 -13.03 -23.65 16.50
CA ASP A 409 -13.98 -22.79 15.77
C ASP A 409 -13.74 -21.29 16.02
N THR A 410 -12.96 -20.92 17.04
CA THR A 410 -12.67 -19.51 17.40
C THR A 410 -11.17 -19.26 17.63
N GLU A 411 -10.29 -20.20 17.26
CA GLU A 411 -8.85 -20.09 17.50
C GLU A 411 -8.07 -20.58 16.29
N TYR A 412 -7.14 -19.75 15.80
CA TYR A 412 -6.34 -19.98 14.61
C TYR A 412 -4.87 -19.63 14.84
N GLU A 413 -3.98 -20.28 14.10
CA GLU A 413 -2.55 -19.97 14.07
C GLU A 413 -2.09 -19.77 12.64
N VAL A 414 -1.50 -18.61 12.34
CA VAL A 414 -0.83 -18.36 11.06
C VAL A 414 0.56 -18.97 11.14
N LEU A 415 0.81 -19.98 10.31
CA LEU A 415 2.03 -20.76 10.30
C LEU A 415 3.15 -19.99 9.59
N PRO A 416 4.43 -20.19 9.96
CA PRO A 416 5.55 -19.66 9.19
C PRO A 416 5.78 -20.49 7.91
N PRO A 417 6.43 -19.92 6.88
CA PRO A 417 6.79 -20.63 5.66
C PRO A 417 7.59 -21.91 5.96
N ALA A 418 7.15 -23.04 5.39
CA ALA A 418 7.73 -24.35 5.70
C ALA A 418 9.21 -24.50 5.26
N ASP A 419 9.67 -23.69 4.31
CA ASP A 419 11.06 -23.70 3.86
C ASP A 419 12.04 -23.04 4.87
N GLY A 420 11.53 -22.28 5.83
CA GLY A 420 12.30 -21.61 6.89
C GLY A 420 13.25 -20.51 6.41
N THR A 421 13.12 -20.07 5.16
CA THR A 421 13.99 -19.08 4.50
C THR A 421 13.22 -17.95 3.85
N THR A 422 11.99 -18.19 3.42
CA THR A 422 11.08 -17.18 2.91
C THR A 422 10.60 -16.33 4.08
N ASP A 423 10.63 -15.02 3.90
CA ASP A 423 10.08 -14.06 4.84
C ASP A 423 8.54 -14.20 4.89
N PRO A 424 7.91 -14.32 6.07
CA PRO A 424 6.46 -14.47 6.21
C PRO A 424 5.63 -13.36 5.54
N SER A 425 6.08 -12.10 5.62
CA SER A 425 5.41 -10.97 4.96
C SER A 425 5.35 -11.19 3.45
N THR A 426 6.49 -11.54 2.84
CA THR A 426 6.59 -11.86 1.41
C THR A 426 5.78 -13.11 1.04
N TRP A 427 5.77 -14.13 1.90
CA TRP A 427 5.12 -15.41 1.60
C TRP A 427 3.61 -15.28 1.43
N LYS A 428 2.95 -14.47 2.27
CA LYS A 428 1.51 -14.14 2.15
C LYS A 428 1.16 -13.68 0.73
N TRP A 429 1.98 -12.81 0.14
CA TRP A 429 1.79 -12.27 -1.21
C TRP A 429 2.00 -13.29 -2.35
N THR A 430 2.52 -14.47 -2.06
CA THR A 430 2.75 -15.52 -3.08
C THR A 430 1.65 -16.57 -3.13
N THR A 431 1.00 -16.83 -1.99
CA THR A 431 0.09 -17.98 -1.79
C THR A 431 -1.38 -17.59 -1.71
N THR A 432 -1.69 -16.30 -1.58
CA THR A 432 -3.06 -15.80 -1.57
C THR A 432 -3.16 -14.40 -2.20
N ILE A 433 -4.39 -13.87 -2.34
CA ILE A 433 -4.66 -12.48 -2.75
C ILE A 433 -4.48 -11.48 -1.61
N ALA A 434 -4.31 -11.97 -0.38
CA ALA A 434 -3.86 -11.22 0.78
C ALA A 434 -4.73 -9.98 1.03
N ASP A 435 -4.09 -8.83 1.12
CA ASP A 435 -4.71 -7.55 1.48
C ASP A 435 -5.70 -7.05 0.41
N LEU A 436 -5.66 -7.63 -0.80
CA LEU A 436 -6.49 -7.29 -1.96
C LEU A 436 -7.79 -8.13 -2.04
N GLY A 437 -8.04 -9.00 -1.05
CA GLY A 437 -9.26 -9.80 -1.01
C GLY A 437 -10.39 -9.16 -0.18
N PRO A 438 -11.65 -9.52 -0.42
CA PRO A 438 -12.76 -9.18 0.47
C PRO A 438 -12.68 -10.08 1.71
N MET A 439 -12.85 -9.51 2.90
CA MET A 439 -12.65 -10.23 4.15
C MET A 439 -13.35 -9.55 5.34
N TRP A 440 -13.72 -10.35 6.33
CA TRP A 440 -14.15 -9.90 7.65
C TRP A 440 -13.53 -10.77 8.74
N ILE A 441 -12.48 -10.24 9.35
CA ILE A 441 -11.82 -10.86 10.51
C ILE A 441 -12.59 -10.46 11.76
N ARG A 442 -13.36 -11.41 12.32
CA ARG A 442 -14.23 -11.18 13.48
C ARG A 442 -13.44 -10.76 14.73
N ASP A 443 -14.09 -10.00 15.60
CA ASP A 443 -13.50 -9.53 16.86
C ASP A 443 -13.44 -10.61 17.96
N ASP A 444 -14.27 -11.64 17.86
CA ASP A 444 -14.40 -12.67 18.89
C ASP A 444 -13.57 -13.93 18.64
N ILE A 445 -12.73 -13.94 17.59
CA ILE A 445 -11.76 -15.01 17.33
C ILE A 445 -10.37 -14.65 17.85
N ASP A 446 -9.61 -15.67 18.24
CA ASP A 446 -8.21 -15.56 18.61
C ASP A 446 -7.33 -16.02 17.44
N VAL A 447 -6.37 -15.17 17.03
CA VAL A 447 -5.42 -15.50 15.95
C VAL A 447 -4.00 -15.31 16.47
N THR A 448 -3.19 -16.37 16.43
CA THR A 448 -1.73 -16.24 16.57
C THR A 448 -1.19 -15.66 15.28
N LEU A 449 -0.75 -14.41 15.34
CA LEU A 449 -0.33 -13.63 14.19
C LEU A 449 1.00 -14.12 13.60
N PRO A 450 1.25 -13.91 12.30
CA PRO A 450 2.55 -14.17 11.71
C PRO A 450 3.62 -13.25 12.33
N THR A 451 4.89 -13.65 12.23
CA THR A 451 5.98 -12.98 12.93
C THR A 451 6.21 -11.54 12.48
N ASP A 452 5.89 -11.19 11.24
CA ASP A 452 5.98 -9.83 10.71
C ASP A 452 4.99 -8.88 11.41
N LEU A 453 3.75 -9.32 11.65
CA LEU A 453 2.77 -8.55 12.41
C LEU A 453 3.10 -8.49 13.91
N GLN A 454 3.74 -9.53 14.46
CA GLN A 454 4.25 -9.48 15.82
C GLN A 454 5.39 -8.46 15.94
N GLU A 455 6.35 -8.49 15.01
CA GLU A 455 7.46 -7.53 14.95
C GLU A 455 6.95 -6.10 14.79
N ALA A 456 5.98 -5.86 13.89
CA ALA A 456 5.40 -4.52 13.72
C ALA A 456 4.76 -4.00 15.02
N ARG A 457 4.13 -4.86 15.83
CA ARG A 457 3.58 -4.49 17.15
C ARG A 457 4.68 -4.19 18.17
N ASP A 458 5.74 -4.99 18.19
CA ASP A 458 6.89 -4.76 19.07
C ASP A 458 7.59 -3.44 18.70
N ASP A 459 7.73 -3.16 17.40
CA ASP A 459 8.29 -1.91 16.87
C ASP A 459 7.37 -0.70 17.11
N THR A 460 6.05 -0.90 17.31
CA THR A 460 5.09 0.14 17.72
C THR A 460 5.22 0.50 19.21
N GLU A 461 5.69 -0.40 20.08
CA GLU A 461 5.72 -0.16 21.55
C GLU A 461 6.39 1.18 21.94
N PRO A 462 7.56 1.57 21.38
CA PRO A 462 8.18 2.86 21.67
C PRO A 462 7.36 4.08 21.24
N LEU A 463 6.41 3.92 20.32
CA LEU A 463 5.57 4.98 19.76
C LEU A 463 4.24 5.12 20.51
N GLN A 464 3.86 4.15 21.35
CA GLN A 464 2.54 4.10 21.97
C GLN A 464 2.21 5.35 22.79
N GLU A 465 3.16 5.91 23.53
CA GLU A 465 2.92 7.15 24.31
C GLU A 465 2.52 8.32 23.41
N ALA A 466 3.08 8.40 22.20
CA ALA A 466 2.75 9.46 21.25
C ALA A 466 1.41 9.22 20.56
N LEU A 467 1.05 7.96 20.31
CA LEU A 467 -0.28 7.58 19.82
C LEU A 467 -1.36 7.88 20.88
N ASP A 468 -1.09 7.55 22.14
CA ASP A 468 -1.99 7.80 23.29
C ASP A 468 -2.19 9.31 23.59
N ASN A 469 -1.32 10.19 23.06
CA ASN A 469 -1.45 11.64 23.19
C ASN A 469 -2.50 12.25 22.24
N MET A 470 -3.00 11.48 21.27
CA MET A 470 -3.98 11.95 20.28
C MET A 470 -5.40 11.52 20.66
N ASP A 471 -6.37 12.41 20.49
CA ASP A 471 -7.78 12.05 20.50
C ASP A 471 -8.19 11.60 19.10
N LEU A 472 -8.38 10.29 18.88
CA LEU A 472 -8.67 9.75 17.55
C LEU A 472 -9.92 10.36 16.89
N GLU A 473 -10.86 10.92 17.65
CA GLU A 473 -12.05 11.60 17.09
C GLU A 473 -11.76 13.03 16.64
N GLN A 474 -10.74 13.68 17.19
CA GLN A 474 -10.43 15.10 17.00
C GLN A 474 -9.07 15.36 16.34
N ASP A 475 -8.18 14.38 16.30
CA ASP A 475 -6.79 14.52 15.85
C ASP A 475 -6.44 13.57 14.69
N VAL A 476 -7.36 12.68 14.30
CA VAL A 476 -7.18 11.78 13.15
C VAL A 476 -8.27 12.02 12.13
N TYR A 477 -7.90 12.47 10.93
CA TYR A 477 -8.86 12.69 9.86
C TYR A 477 -9.39 11.34 9.33
N PRO A 478 -10.70 11.03 9.47
CA PRO A 478 -11.27 9.72 9.15
C PRO A 478 -11.57 9.60 7.64
N SER A 479 -10.57 9.86 6.79
CA SER A 479 -10.73 9.85 5.32
C SER A 479 -11.35 8.57 4.79
N GLN A 480 -11.01 7.43 5.41
CA GLN A 480 -11.50 6.11 5.02
C GLN A 480 -13.02 5.97 5.12
N PHE A 481 -13.68 6.77 5.95
CA PHE A 481 -15.12 6.71 6.21
C PHE A 481 -15.89 7.89 5.60
N ILE A 482 -15.21 8.81 4.90
CA ILE A 482 -15.79 10.01 4.32
C ILE A 482 -16.00 9.83 2.81
N GLN A 483 -17.25 9.99 2.38
CA GLN A 483 -17.64 9.96 0.97
C GLN A 483 -17.96 11.36 0.45
N PHE A 484 -17.12 11.85 -0.46
CA PHE A 484 -17.30 13.16 -1.09
C PHE A 484 -18.26 13.11 -2.28
N SER A 485 -19.04 14.17 -2.49
CA SER A 485 -19.79 14.35 -3.74
C SER A 485 -18.86 14.45 -4.95
N GLN A 486 -19.34 14.03 -6.12
CA GLN A 486 -18.55 14.11 -7.36
C GLN A 486 -18.07 15.54 -7.68
N GLU A 487 -18.83 16.58 -7.35
CA GLU A 487 -18.43 17.98 -7.57
C GLU A 487 -17.27 18.37 -6.66
N ASP A 488 -17.34 17.98 -5.39
CA ASP A 488 -16.28 18.24 -4.41
C ASP A 488 -15.01 17.44 -4.74
N GLN A 489 -15.13 16.15 -5.08
CA GLN A 489 -14.00 15.31 -5.51
C GLN A 489 -13.23 15.93 -6.69
N ASN A 490 -13.96 16.45 -7.69
CA ASN A 490 -13.34 17.12 -8.84
C ASN A 490 -12.62 18.41 -8.45
N THR A 491 -13.16 19.14 -7.46
CA THR A 491 -12.56 20.37 -6.94
C THR A 491 -11.29 20.06 -6.16
N LEU A 492 -11.35 19.10 -5.23
CA LEU A 492 -10.21 18.60 -4.46
C LEU A 492 -9.08 18.18 -5.40
N ALA A 493 -9.35 17.24 -6.32
CA ALA A 493 -8.34 16.70 -7.24
C ALA A 493 -7.67 17.77 -8.12
N LEU A 494 -8.43 18.75 -8.63
CA LEU A 494 -7.88 19.84 -9.42
C LEU A 494 -6.96 20.75 -8.58
N ASN A 495 -7.41 21.11 -7.39
CA ASN A 495 -6.69 22.00 -6.49
C ASN A 495 -5.44 21.30 -5.94
N ASP A 496 -5.55 20.06 -5.48
CA ASP A 496 -4.43 19.25 -4.97
C ASP A 496 -3.34 19.07 -6.03
N THR A 497 -3.72 18.84 -7.28
CA THR A 497 -2.75 18.79 -8.39
C THR A 497 -1.95 20.09 -8.48
N ASN A 498 -2.60 21.25 -8.37
CA ASN A 498 -1.92 22.54 -8.44
C ASN A 498 -1.04 22.79 -7.20
N ILE A 499 -1.55 22.45 -6.02
CA ILE A 499 -0.86 22.54 -4.73
C ILE A 499 0.41 21.68 -4.76
N LEU A 500 0.30 20.39 -5.04
CA LEU A 500 1.42 19.44 -5.00
C LEU A 500 2.51 19.77 -6.02
N ASN A 501 2.16 20.31 -7.19
CA ASN A 501 3.16 20.80 -8.16
C ASN A 501 4.08 21.89 -7.57
N ILE A 502 3.55 22.72 -6.66
CA ILE A 502 4.31 23.75 -5.96
C ILE A 502 5.05 23.14 -4.77
N THR A 503 4.33 22.43 -3.89
CA THR A 503 4.84 22.01 -2.58
C THR A 503 5.91 20.93 -2.69
N GLN A 504 5.74 19.94 -3.57
CA GLN A 504 6.74 18.88 -3.76
C GLN A 504 8.03 19.41 -4.40
N THR A 505 7.91 20.39 -5.31
CA THR A 505 9.08 21.08 -5.87
C THR A 505 9.83 21.84 -4.77
N LYS A 506 9.11 22.57 -3.91
CA LYS A 506 9.72 23.36 -2.83
C LYS A 506 10.29 22.51 -1.70
N PHE A 507 9.66 21.39 -1.36
CA PHE A 507 10.21 20.40 -0.45
C PHE A 507 11.63 19.98 -0.86
N ALA A 508 11.80 19.53 -2.11
CA ALA A 508 13.10 19.10 -2.63
C ALA A 508 14.09 20.28 -2.73
N GLU A 509 13.66 21.45 -3.21
CA GLU A 509 14.51 22.64 -3.34
C GLU A 509 15.01 23.13 -1.97
N TRP A 510 14.12 23.26 -0.99
CA TRP A 510 14.47 23.81 0.31
C TRP A 510 15.37 22.89 1.13
N ILE A 511 15.20 21.57 1.05
CA ILE A 511 16.10 20.63 1.73
C ILE A 511 17.49 20.63 1.06
N THR A 512 17.55 20.63 -0.27
CA THR A 512 18.83 20.49 -0.98
C THR A 512 19.61 21.80 -1.09
N SER A 513 18.91 22.93 -1.25
CA SER A 513 19.49 24.23 -1.57
C SER A 513 19.25 25.28 -0.48
N GLY A 514 18.23 25.12 0.36
CA GLY A 514 17.78 26.13 1.33
C GLY A 514 16.86 27.17 0.70
N GLY A 515 16.51 28.21 1.46
CA GLY A 515 15.68 29.32 0.99
C GLY A 515 14.29 29.41 1.62
N VAL A 516 13.90 28.42 2.45
CA VAL A 516 12.57 28.40 3.10
C VAL A 516 12.30 29.70 3.88
N GLU A 517 13.24 30.19 4.68
CA GLU A 517 13.08 31.44 5.47
C GLU A 517 12.76 32.67 4.61
N ASP A 518 13.36 32.78 3.42
CA ASP A 518 13.22 33.93 2.53
C ASP A 518 11.97 33.84 1.63
N GLU A 519 11.51 32.62 1.36
CA GLU A 519 10.46 32.33 0.39
C GLU A 519 9.10 32.01 1.01
N TRP A 520 9.06 31.63 2.29
CA TRP A 520 7.91 31.06 2.99
C TRP A 520 6.61 31.85 2.76
N ASP A 521 6.56 33.14 3.08
CA ASP A 521 5.35 33.96 2.94
C ASP A 521 4.80 33.96 1.51
N SER A 522 5.72 34.01 0.52
CA SER A 522 5.34 34.01 -0.90
C SER A 522 4.89 32.64 -1.37
N TYR A 523 5.44 31.58 -0.79
CA TYR A 523 5.06 30.20 -1.04
C TYR A 523 3.67 29.92 -0.47
N VAL A 524 3.41 30.27 0.80
CA VAL A 524 2.10 30.10 1.45
C VAL A 524 1.03 30.81 0.63
N SER A 525 1.27 32.06 0.24
CA SER A 525 0.36 32.83 -0.62
C SER A 525 0.07 32.15 -1.98
N GLN A 526 1.04 31.43 -2.55
CA GLN A 526 0.87 30.69 -3.81
C GLN A 526 0.06 29.41 -3.62
N VAL A 527 0.31 28.68 -2.53
CA VAL A 527 -0.43 27.46 -2.18
C VAL A 527 -1.89 27.79 -1.86
N GLU A 528 -2.13 28.79 -1.01
CA GLU A 528 -3.48 29.31 -0.73
C GLU A 528 -4.19 29.76 -2.01
N GLY A 529 -3.47 30.49 -2.87
CA GLY A 529 -3.97 30.95 -4.17
C GLY A 529 -4.25 29.83 -5.19
N SER A 530 -3.86 28.58 -4.89
CA SER A 530 -4.08 27.40 -5.73
C SER A 530 -5.34 26.61 -5.33
N GLY A 531 -6.13 27.12 -4.38
CA GLY A 531 -7.40 26.53 -3.97
C GLY A 531 -7.36 25.78 -2.63
N LEU A 532 -6.28 25.90 -1.85
CA LEU A 532 -6.16 25.19 -0.56
C LEU A 532 -7.30 25.54 0.41
N GLY A 533 -7.72 26.80 0.46
CA GLY A 533 -8.82 27.22 1.33
C GLY A 533 -10.15 26.54 0.98
N ASP A 534 -10.46 26.41 -0.32
CA ASP A 534 -11.66 25.70 -0.78
C ASP A 534 -11.59 24.21 -0.38
N ASN A 535 -10.41 23.59 -0.50
CA ASN A 535 -10.23 22.19 -0.11
C ASN A 535 -10.38 21.98 1.40
N ILE A 536 -9.81 22.85 2.23
CA ILE A 536 -9.98 22.81 3.69
C ILE A 536 -11.47 22.94 4.06
N GLU A 537 -12.20 23.87 3.43
CA GLU A 537 -13.64 24.02 3.67
C GLU A 537 -14.44 22.76 3.29
N ILE A 538 -14.06 22.09 2.19
CA ILE A 538 -14.67 20.82 1.78
C ILE A 538 -14.37 19.73 2.82
N HIS A 539 -13.11 19.51 3.17
CA HIS A 539 -12.71 18.49 4.15
C HIS A 539 -13.39 18.72 5.50
N GLN A 540 -13.39 19.96 6.01
CA GLN A 540 -14.05 20.30 7.27
C GLN A 540 -15.54 19.98 7.24
N ARG A 541 -16.24 20.34 6.14
CA ARG A 541 -17.68 20.08 6.02
C ARG A 541 -17.99 18.60 6.10
N TYR A 542 -17.24 17.76 5.38
CA TYR A 542 -17.49 16.31 5.40
C TYR A 542 -17.08 15.66 6.72
N TYR A 543 -16.04 16.17 7.38
CA TYR A 543 -15.71 15.76 8.75
C TYR A 543 -16.86 16.10 9.72
N ASP A 544 -17.38 17.33 9.67
CA ASP A 544 -18.50 17.76 10.52
C ASP A 544 -19.77 16.91 10.27
N GLU A 545 -20.05 16.57 9.01
CA GLU A 545 -21.15 15.70 8.60
C GLU A 545 -20.95 14.28 9.17
N TYR A 546 -19.75 13.70 9.00
CA TYR A 546 -19.41 12.38 9.57
C TYR A 546 -19.57 12.34 11.09
N MET A 547 -19.01 13.32 11.81
CA MET A 547 -19.09 13.38 13.26
C MET A 547 -20.54 13.55 13.77
N ALA A 548 -21.39 14.23 13.00
CA ALA A 548 -22.81 14.36 13.34
C ALA A 548 -23.58 13.04 13.21
N ASP A 549 -23.17 12.15 12.31
CA ASP A 549 -23.80 10.84 12.10
C ASP A 549 -23.35 9.78 13.13
N GLN A 550 -22.20 9.99 13.80
CA GLN A 550 -21.72 9.14 14.90
C GLN A 550 -22.42 9.41 16.26
N GLY A 551 -23.18 10.51 16.39
CA GLY A 551 -23.63 11.10 17.67
C GLY A 551 -25.09 10.92 18.11
#